data_AF-A0A953EJ76-F1
#
_entry.id   AF-A0A953EJ76-F1
#
_cell.length_a   1.000
_cell.length_b   1.000
_cell.length_c   1.000
_cell.angle_alpha   90.00
_cell.angle_beta   90.00
_cell.angle_gamma   90.00
#
_symmetry.space_group_name_H-M   'P 1'
#
loop_
_entity.id
_entity.type
_entity.pdbx_description
1 polymer ?
#
loop_
_entity_poly.entity_id
_entity_poly.type
_entity_poly.pdbx_seq_one_letter_code
_entity_poly.pdbx_strand_id
1 'polypeptide(L)'
;MKKVTLLISIILAVGITTAFSQNDIRDKRVTIHITEAPFSVVAGTLIQDFDVPIGLEMSPLTPVDDLVFEPNLSYTLPDGSYMKWPIPKEYWHKPKKYSFSLDLDNAPLSDVMNAIIKQMPEYRWESDGKVINILPISDRDDRIIKLLATKIEKFESEVDPRIVNVRLKFTEIPEIQSLSTEDGIRISDRVEGGSTNGLRQLSGKLTFGTRAVKELLNSILFVKRGGWIVRMDRWPENEAIGSREIYLDF
;
A
#
# COMPACT_ATOMS: atom_id res chain seq x y z
N MET A 1 -9.19 -69.28 37.29
CA MET A 1 -9.27 -68.80 35.89
C MET A 1 -10.07 -67.51 35.87
N LYS A 2 -9.42 -66.36 35.72
CA LYS A 2 -10.05 -65.06 35.48
C LYS A 2 -9.39 -64.44 34.25
N LYS A 3 -10.17 -64.27 33.19
CA LYS A 3 -9.79 -63.50 32.00
C LYS A 3 -9.93 -62.02 32.36
N VAL A 4 -8.86 -61.24 32.26
CA VAL A 4 -8.93 -59.78 32.33
C VAL A 4 -8.79 -59.28 30.90
N THR A 5 -9.88 -58.70 30.41
CA THR A 5 -10.00 -58.10 29.08
C THR A 5 -9.34 -56.72 29.11
N LEU A 6 -8.34 -56.50 28.25
CA LEU A 6 -7.71 -55.20 28.06
C LEU A 6 -8.61 -54.34 27.15
N LEU A 7 -9.19 -53.27 27.69
CA LEU A 7 -9.91 -52.26 26.90
C LEU A 7 -8.88 -51.27 26.35
N ILE A 8 -8.66 -51.27 25.03
CA ILE A 8 -7.88 -50.24 24.34
C ILE A 8 -8.85 -49.12 23.96
N SER A 9 -8.76 -47.99 24.66
CA SER A 9 -9.47 -46.77 24.30
C SER A 9 -8.78 -46.13 23.10
N ILE A 10 -9.39 -46.25 21.92
CA ILE A 10 -9.00 -45.50 20.72
C ILE A 10 -9.53 -44.07 20.90
N ILE A 11 -8.64 -43.12 21.21
CA ILE A 11 -8.92 -41.69 21.11
C ILE A 11 -8.90 -41.35 19.61
N LEU A 12 -10.09 -41.24 19.00
CA LEU A 12 -10.23 -40.64 17.68
C LEU A 12 -9.90 -39.15 17.82
N ALA A 13 -8.68 -38.77 17.43
CA ALA A 13 -8.34 -37.38 17.18
C ALA A 13 -9.13 -36.91 15.95
N VAL A 14 -10.30 -36.32 16.18
CA VAL A 14 -11.00 -35.54 15.16
C VAL A 14 -10.16 -34.29 14.94
N GLY A 15 -9.21 -34.38 14.01
CA GLY A 15 -8.51 -33.24 13.47
C GLY A 15 -9.52 -32.37 12.73
N ILE A 16 -10.07 -31.38 13.43
CA ILE A 16 -10.76 -30.26 12.79
C ILE A 16 -9.67 -29.43 12.12
N THR A 17 -9.29 -29.82 10.90
CA THR A 17 -8.60 -28.92 9.98
C THR A 17 -9.63 -27.87 9.57
N THR A 18 -9.78 -26.80 10.34
CA THR A 18 -10.32 -25.56 9.79
C THR A 18 -9.32 -25.07 8.77
N ALA A 19 -9.48 -25.53 7.52
CA ALA A 19 -9.04 -24.79 6.36
C ALA A 19 -9.81 -23.46 6.40
N PHE A 20 -9.31 -22.49 7.17
CA PHE A 20 -9.61 -21.10 6.91
C PHE A 20 -9.06 -20.85 5.50
N SER A 21 -9.95 -20.97 4.51
CA SER A 21 -9.79 -20.29 3.24
C SER A 21 -9.35 -18.88 3.61
N GLN A 22 -8.10 -18.54 3.30
CA GLN A 22 -7.66 -17.16 3.34
C GLN A 22 -8.50 -16.47 2.27
N ASN A 23 -9.66 -15.93 2.67
CA ASN A 23 -10.60 -15.33 1.73
C ASN A 23 -9.86 -14.26 0.95
N ASP A 24 -9.91 -14.36 -0.37
CA ASP A 24 -9.34 -13.38 -1.28
C ASP A 24 -9.90 -12.00 -0.88
N ILE A 25 -9.02 -11.00 -0.79
CA ILE A 25 -9.42 -9.64 -0.42
C ILE A 25 -10.53 -9.09 -1.32
N ARG A 26 -10.65 -9.60 -2.56
CA ARG A 26 -11.72 -9.27 -3.51
C ARG A 26 -13.12 -9.56 -2.95
N ASP A 27 -13.27 -10.58 -2.13
CA ASP A 27 -14.56 -11.01 -1.57
C ASP A 27 -14.90 -10.29 -0.26
N LYS A 28 -13.98 -9.44 0.25
CA LYS A 28 -14.20 -8.67 1.48
C LYS A 28 -15.44 -7.79 1.33
N ARG A 29 -16.33 -7.83 2.31
CA ARG A 29 -17.56 -7.07 2.30
C ARG A 29 -17.34 -5.65 2.81
N VAL A 30 -17.81 -4.67 2.04
CA VAL A 30 -17.63 -3.24 2.28
C VAL A 30 -18.98 -2.54 2.13
N THR A 31 -19.32 -1.69 3.10
CA THR A 31 -20.43 -0.74 3.02
C THR A 31 -19.84 0.66 2.98
N ILE A 32 -19.97 1.37 1.87
CA ILE A 32 -19.35 2.67 1.64
C ILE A 32 -20.38 3.64 1.05
N HIS A 33 -20.54 4.77 1.74
CA HIS A 33 -21.42 5.87 1.34
C HIS A 33 -20.64 7.17 1.35
N ILE A 34 -20.14 7.57 0.20
CA ILE A 34 -19.32 8.76 0.01
C ILE A 34 -19.87 9.53 -1.19
N THR A 35 -20.10 10.82 -1.00
CA THR A 35 -20.57 11.73 -2.06
C THR A 35 -19.50 12.79 -2.31
N GLU A 36 -19.03 12.88 -3.55
CA GLU A 36 -18.05 13.88 -4.02
C GLU A 36 -16.83 14.04 -3.10
N ALA A 37 -16.00 13.00 -3.02
CA ALA A 37 -14.78 13.01 -2.22
C ALA A 37 -13.51 12.85 -3.06
N PRO A 38 -12.36 13.39 -2.61
CA PRO A 38 -11.08 13.10 -3.23
C PRO A 38 -10.66 11.64 -3.02
N PHE A 39 -9.70 11.19 -3.81
CA PHE A 39 -9.15 9.83 -3.69
C PHE A 39 -8.55 9.54 -2.31
N SER A 40 -7.94 10.53 -1.63
CA SER A 40 -7.39 10.34 -0.29
C SER A 40 -8.43 9.87 0.72
N VAL A 41 -9.67 10.35 0.61
CA VAL A 41 -10.78 9.98 1.48
C VAL A 41 -11.25 8.57 1.16
N VAL A 42 -11.40 8.23 -0.12
CA VAL A 42 -11.78 6.88 -0.55
C VAL A 42 -10.72 5.85 -0.13
N ALA A 43 -9.46 6.08 -0.48
CA ALA A 43 -8.36 5.18 -0.16
C ALA A 43 -8.17 5.06 1.35
N GLY A 44 -8.20 6.18 2.09
CA GLY A 44 -8.10 6.13 3.54
C GLY A 44 -9.28 5.40 4.20
N THR A 45 -10.49 5.48 3.64
CA THR A 45 -11.67 4.74 4.15
C THR A 45 -11.43 3.25 3.99
N LEU A 46 -11.03 2.83 2.79
CA LEU A 46 -10.72 1.43 2.49
C LEU A 46 -9.60 0.90 3.39
N ILE A 47 -8.54 1.68 3.60
CA ILE A 47 -7.40 1.26 4.41
C ILE A 47 -7.77 1.23 5.91
N GLN A 48 -8.39 2.29 6.45
CA GLN A 48 -8.61 2.43 7.90
C GLN A 48 -9.84 1.67 8.39
N ASP A 49 -10.97 1.81 7.70
CA ASP A 49 -12.23 1.25 8.16
C ASP A 49 -12.40 -0.20 7.71
N PHE A 50 -11.81 -0.53 6.56
CA PHE A 50 -11.94 -1.84 5.94
C PHE A 50 -10.65 -2.63 5.85
N ASP A 51 -9.52 -2.22 6.43
CA ASP A 51 -8.26 -2.98 6.38
C ASP A 51 -7.94 -3.50 4.97
N VAL A 52 -8.03 -2.61 3.97
CA VAL A 52 -7.69 -2.89 2.58
C VAL A 52 -6.33 -2.27 2.26
N PRO A 53 -5.25 -3.06 2.16
CA PRO A 53 -3.96 -2.54 1.73
C PRO A 53 -4.01 -2.11 0.26
N ILE A 54 -3.48 -0.92 -0.04
CA ILE A 54 -3.50 -0.34 -1.39
C ILE A 54 -2.07 -0.03 -1.85
N GLY A 55 -1.68 -0.58 -3.00
CA GLY A 55 -0.56 -0.11 -3.79
C GLY A 55 -1.03 0.78 -4.92
N LEU A 56 -0.38 1.93 -5.12
CA LEU A 56 -0.73 2.87 -6.19
C LEU A 56 0.51 3.22 -7.03
N GLU A 57 0.44 2.89 -8.32
CA GLU A 57 1.32 3.44 -9.32
C GLU A 57 0.64 4.66 -9.96
N MET A 58 1.26 5.83 -9.94
CA MET A 58 0.68 7.03 -10.57
C MET A 58 1.22 7.22 -11.99
N SER A 59 0.32 7.54 -12.92
CA SER A 59 0.69 7.98 -14.27
C SER A 59 1.40 9.35 -14.21
N PRO A 60 2.46 9.58 -15.03
CA PRO A 60 3.08 10.90 -15.19
C PRO A 60 2.15 11.99 -15.74
N LEU A 61 0.97 11.59 -16.24
CA LEU A 61 -0.06 12.46 -16.79
C LEU A 61 -1.17 12.79 -15.78
N THR A 62 -1.24 12.06 -14.67
CA THR A 62 -2.21 12.35 -13.61
C THR A 62 -1.67 13.46 -12.70
N PRO A 63 -2.45 14.53 -12.44
CA PRO A 63 -2.04 15.53 -11.46
C PRO A 63 -1.80 14.90 -10.10
N VAL A 64 -0.69 15.25 -9.44
CA VAL A 64 -0.30 14.67 -8.16
C VAL A 64 -1.42 14.79 -7.14
N ASP A 65 -2.05 15.95 -7.05
CA ASP A 65 -3.12 16.23 -6.08
C ASP A 65 -4.39 15.37 -6.27
N ASP A 66 -4.54 14.66 -7.39
CA ASP A 66 -5.76 13.90 -7.66
C ASP A 66 -5.77 12.51 -7.04
N LEU A 67 -4.63 11.82 -7.05
CA LEU A 67 -4.49 10.42 -6.61
C LEU A 67 -3.40 10.31 -5.54
N VAL A 68 -3.61 10.98 -4.41
CA VAL A 68 -2.75 10.88 -3.22
C VAL A 68 -3.54 10.35 -2.03
N PHE A 69 -2.86 9.66 -1.13
CA PHE A 69 -3.38 9.25 0.18
C PHE A 69 -2.21 9.10 1.15
N GLU A 70 -2.49 9.06 2.46
CA GLU A 70 -1.48 8.87 3.50
C GLU A 70 -1.08 7.39 3.62
N PRO A 71 0.10 6.96 3.16
CA PRO A 71 0.41 5.55 3.09
C PRO A 71 0.69 4.95 4.47
N ASN A 72 1.06 5.77 5.46
CA ASN A 72 1.50 5.34 6.79
C ASN A 72 0.48 5.46 7.91
N LEU A 73 -0.75 5.90 7.59
CA LEU A 73 -1.86 6.03 8.54
C LEU A 73 -1.47 6.76 9.83
N SER A 74 -1.19 8.06 9.72
CA SER A 74 -1.23 9.05 10.82
C SER A 74 -1.10 10.43 10.19
N TYR A 75 -2.13 11.27 10.27
CA TYR A 75 -2.04 12.65 9.81
C TYR A 75 -1.94 13.55 11.05
N THR A 76 -0.89 14.35 11.17
CA THR A 76 -0.79 15.37 12.22
C THR A 76 -1.35 16.67 11.66
N LEU A 77 -2.36 17.22 12.31
CA LEU A 77 -2.96 18.50 11.99
C LEU A 77 -1.94 19.65 12.20
N PRO A 78 -2.15 20.82 11.55
CA PRO A 78 -1.29 22.00 11.74
C PRO A 78 -1.12 22.45 13.20
N ASP A 79 -2.04 22.06 14.09
CA ASP A 79 -2.01 22.35 15.53
C ASP A 79 -1.23 21.31 16.36
N GLY A 80 -0.61 20.32 15.71
CA GLY A 80 0.16 19.26 16.36
C GLY A 80 -0.68 18.10 16.92
N SER A 81 -2.00 18.14 16.78
CA SER A 81 -2.87 17.02 17.15
C SER A 81 -2.95 15.95 16.05
N TYR A 82 -3.24 14.71 16.41
CA TYR A 82 -3.45 13.65 15.43
C TYR A 82 -4.88 13.78 14.86
N MET A 83 -5.00 13.89 13.55
CA MET A 83 -6.28 13.83 12.85
C MET A 83 -6.89 12.44 13.08
N LYS A 84 -8.07 12.45 13.68
CA LYS A 84 -8.89 11.24 13.80
C LYS A 84 -9.56 10.98 12.46
N TRP A 85 -9.53 9.72 12.04
CA TRP A 85 -10.30 9.27 10.88
C TRP A 85 -11.79 9.14 11.26
N PRO A 86 -12.74 9.49 10.37
CA PRO A 86 -12.55 10.05 9.02
C PRO A 86 -12.14 11.52 9.02
N ILE A 87 -11.42 11.95 7.97
CA ILE A 87 -11.03 13.35 7.77
C ILE A 87 -12.29 14.22 7.62
N PRO A 88 -12.47 15.30 8.41
CA PRO A 88 -13.60 16.22 8.23
C PRO A 88 -13.59 16.88 6.84
N LYS A 89 -14.77 17.13 6.27
CA LYS A 89 -14.94 17.56 4.87
C LYS A 89 -14.26 18.89 4.56
N GLU A 90 -14.16 19.78 5.54
CA GLU A 90 -13.47 21.06 5.48
C GLU A 90 -11.95 20.93 5.26
N TYR A 91 -11.36 19.77 5.55
CA TYR A 91 -9.94 19.47 5.32
C TYR A 91 -9.70 18.65 4.05
N TRP A 92 -10.74 18.33 3.28
CA TRP A 92 -10.57 17.61 2.03
C TRP A 92 -9.88 18.51 1.02
N HIS A 93 -8.77 18.03 0.44
CA HIS A 93 -8.20 18.70 -0.71
C HIS A 93 -9.20 18.65 -1.87
N LYS A 94 -9.20 19.70 -2.69
CA LYS A 94 -10.06 19.76 -3.87
C LYS A 94 -9.34 19.09 -5.04
N PRO A 95 -9.82 17.95 -5.57
CA PRO A 95 -9.19 17.33 -6.72
C PRO A 95 -9.38 18.21 -7.95
N LYS A 96 -8.42 18.13 -8.88
CA LYS A 96 -8.42 18.76 -10.20
C LYS A 96 -9.20 17.92 -11.22
N LYS A 97 -9.06 16.59 -11.18
CA LYS A 97 -9.63 15.67 -12.18
C LYS A 97 -10.65 14.68 -11.61
N TYR A 98 -10.35 13.99 -10.51
CA TYR A 98 -11.22 12.91 -10.02
C TYR A 98 -11.92 13.28 -8.73
N SER A 99 -13.25 13.29 -8.77
CA SER A 99 -14.11 13.31 -7.59
C SER A 99 -14.91 12.02 -7.56
N PHE A 100 -14.94 11.36 -6.41
CA PHE A 100 -15.52 10.03 -6.25
C PHE A 100 -16.85 10.10 -5.54
N SER A 101 -17.85 9.43 -6.11
CA SER A 101 -19.10 9.10 -5.44
C SER A 101 -19.30 7.58 -5.45
N LEU A 102 -19.49 7.01 -4.26
CA LEU A 102 -19.65 5.58 -4.03
C LEU A 102 -20.83 5.38 -3.08
N ASP A 103 -21.80 4.58 -3.51
CA ASP A 103 -22.97 4.20 -2.71
C ASP A 103 -23.18 2.70 -2.89
N LEU A 104 -22.52 1.91 -2.04
CA LEU A 104 -22.56 0.45 -2.07
C LEU A 104 -22.79 -0.08 -0.66
N ASP A 105 -23.77 -0.97 -0.51
CA ASP A 105 -24.05 -1.64 0.75
C ASP A 105 -23.65 -3.11 0.70
N ASN A 106 -22.83 -3.54 1.66
CA ASN A 106 -22.36 -4.91 1.84
C ASN A 106 -21.82 -5.56 0.54
N ALA A 107 -21.22 -4.75 -0.31
CA ALA A 107 -20.72 -5.15 -1.62
C ALA A 107 -19.36 -5.86 -1.48
N PRO A 108 -19.04 -6.81 -2.37
CA PRO A 108 -17.68 -7.34 -2.42
C PRO A 108 -16.71 -6.22 -2.85
N LEU A 109 -15.49 -6.24 -2.31
CA LEU A 109 -14.47 -5.23 -2.60
C LEU A 109 -14.20 -5.12 -4.10
N SER A 110 -14.29 -6.21 -4.86
CA SER A 110 -14.19 -6.17 -6.33
C SER A 110 -15.18 -5.18 -6.97
N ASP A 111 -16.41 -5.11 -6.47
CA ASP A 111 -17.44 -4.22 -7.00
C ASP A 111 -17.16 -2.76 -6.60
N VAL A 112 -16.67 -2.55 -5.37
CA VAL A 112 -16.21 -1.24 -4.92
C VAL A 112 -15.04 -0.75 -5.79
N MET A 113 -14.04 -1.61 -6.05
CA MET A 113 -12.91 -1.27 -6.91
C MET A 113 -13.34 -1.02 -8.36
N ASN A 114 -14.30 -1.78 -8.88
CA ASN A 114 -14.87 -1.53 -10.21
C ASN A 114 -15.60 -0.18 -10.27
N ALA A 115 -16.31 0.23 -9.20
CA ALA A 115 -16.96 1.52 -9.10
C ALA A 115 -15.95 2.69 -9.01
N ILE A 116 -14.83 2.48 -8.33
CA ILE A 116 -13.71 3.43 -8.28
C ILE A 116 -13.09 3.57 -9.68
N ILE A 117 -12.70 2.46 -10.32
CA ILE A 117 -12.04 2.48 -11.63
C ILE A 117 -12.92 3.10 -12.73
N LYS A 118 -14.25 2.92 -12.68
CA LYS A 118 -15.17 3.60 -13.60
C LYS A 118 -15.05 5.13 -13.59
N GLN A 119 -14.58 5.72 -12.48
CA GLN A 119 -14.41 7.17 -12.31
C GLN A 119 -12.98 7.64 -12.66
N MET A 120 -12.06 6.70 -12.93
CA MET A 120 -10.66 6.92 -13.33
C MET A 120 -10.30 5.95 -14.47
N PRO A 121 -10.87 6.16 -15.68
CA PRO A 121 -10.87 5.18 -16.77
C PRO A 121 -9.49 4.90 -17.38
N GLU A 122 -8.46 5.67 -17.03
CA GLU A 122 -7.07 5.41 -17.44
C GLU A 122 -6.32 4.53 -16.44
N TYR A 123 -6.98 4.08 -15.37
CA TYR A 123 -6.45 3.15 -14.40
C TYR A 123 -7.18 1.81 -14.46
N ARG A 124 -6.51 0.78 -13.96
CA ARG A 124 -7.08 -0.53 -13.66
C ARG A 124 -6.64 -0.96 -12.28
N TRP A 125 -7.32 -1.96 -11.73
CA TRP A 125 -6.92 -2.58 -10.48
C TRP A 125 -6.63 -4.07 -10.71
N GLU A 126 -5.72 -4.59 -9.90
CA GLU A 126 -5.43 -6.02 -9.78
C GLU A 126 -5.23 -6.38 -8.31
N SER A 127 -5.24 -7.67 -7.99
CA SER A 127 -4.96 -8.14 -6.64
C SER A 127 -4.13 -9.41 -6.65
N ASP A 128 -3.19 -9.50 -5.71
CA ASP A 128 -2.41 -10.70 -5.38
C ASP A 128 -3.10 -11.60 -4.33
N GLY A 129 -4.40 -11.37 -4.11
CA GLY A 129 -5.23 -12.06 -3.12
C GLY A 129 -5.25 -11.37 -1.75
N LYS A 130 -4.33 -10.44 -1.48
CA LYS A 130 -4.23 -9.76 -0.17
C LYS A 130 -4.07 -8.24 -0.25
N VAL A 131 -3.57 -7.73 -1.36
CA VAL A 131 -3.38 -6.30 -1.62
C VAL A 131 -4.15 -5.93 -2.88
N ILE A 132 -4.73 -4.72 -2.89
CA ILE A 132 -5.25 -4.09 -4.10
C ILE A 132 -4.14 -3.23 -4.70
N ASN A 133 -3.80 -3.46 -5.96
CA ASN A 133 -2.85 -2.63 -6.69
C ASN A 133 -3.59 -1.86 -7.77
N ILE A 134 -3.49 -0.54 -7.76
CA ILE A 134 -4.05 0.36 -8.77
C ILE A 134 -2.90 0.83 -9.65
N LEU A 135 -3.06 0.66 -10.96
CA LEU A 135 -2.01 0.96 -11.93
C LEU A 135 -2.59 1.59 -13.20
N PRO A 136 -1.83 2.45 -13.90
CA PRO A 136 -2.26 3.01 -15.18
C PRO A 136 -2.43 1.91 -16.23
N ILE A 137 -3.41 2.09 -17.12
CA ILE A 137 -3.61 1.23 -18.30
C ILE A 137 -2.59 1.60 -19.39
N SER A 138 -2.43 2.90 -19.63
CA SER A 138 -1.44 3.47 -20.56
C SER A 138 -0.45 4.35 -19.81
N ASP A 139 0.65 4.72 -20.48
CA ASP A 139 1.61 5.72 -19.99
C ASP A 139 2.26 5.38 -18.65
N ARG A 140 2.40 4.08 -18.34
CA ARG A 140 3.25 3.62 -17.24
C ARG A 140 4.70 3.97 -17.56
N ASP A 141 5.41 4.55 -16.61
CA ASP A 141 6.82 4.88 -16.78
C ASP A 141 7.67 3.61 -16.71
N ASP A 142 8.48 3.35 -17.74
CA ASP A 142 9.34 2.14 -17.82
C ASP A 142 10.29 2.01 -16.63
N ARG A 143 10.69 3.12 -16.00
CA ARG A 143 11.51 3.10 -14.79
C ARG A 143 10.75 2.60 -13.57
N ILE A 144 9.49 2.98 -13.43
CA ILE A 144 8.61 2.46 -12.36
C ILE A 144 8.39 0.96 -12.60
N ILE A 145 8.11 0.56 -13.83
CA ILE A 145 7.95 -0.86 -14.20
C ILE A 145 9.22 -1.63 -13.83
N LYS A 146 10.39 -1.13 -14.23
CA LYS A 146 11.69 -1.76 -13.94
C LYS A 146 11.93 -1.84 -12.43
N LEU A 147 11.78 -0.73 -11.70
CA LEU A 147 11.91 -0.69 -10.24
C LEU A 147 11.05 -1.76 -9.57
N LEU A 148 9.75 -1.79 -9.87
CA LEU A 148 8.80 -2.70 -9.23
C LEU A 148 9.05 -4.17 -9.55
N ALA A 149 9.63 -4.46 -10.72
CA ALA A 149 9.98 -5.80 -11.18
C ALA A 149 11.36 -6.28 -10.68
N THR A 150 12.23 -5.37 -10.23
CA THR A 150 13.56 -5.71 -9.72
C THR A 150 13.46 -6.68 -8.56
N LYS A 151 14.17 -7.80 -8.66
CA LYS A 151 14.28 -8.78 -7.59
C LYS A 151 15.34 -8.33 -6.61
N ILE A 152 14.96 -8.28 -5.34
CA ILE A 152 15.85 -8.05 -4.21
C ILE A 152 16.11 -9.40 -3.58
N GLU A 153 17.38 -9.78 -3.41
CA GLU A 153 17.73 -11.06 -2.80
C GLU A 153 17.35 -11.13 -1.32
N LYS A 154 17.51 -10.01 -0.61
CA LYS A 154 17.24 -9.95 0.82
C LYS A 154 16.94 -8.54 1.30
N PHE A 155 15.94 -8.42 2.16
CA PHE A 155 15.69 -7.19 2.92
C PHE A 155 15.62 -7.51 4.42
N GLU A 156 16.36 -6.75 5.22
CA GLU A 156 16.29 -6.80 6.67
C GLU A 156 16.33 -5.40 7.27
N SER A 157 15.43 -5.14 8.22
CA SER A 157 15.45 -3.94 9.05
C SER A 157 16.15 -4.17 10.39
N GLU A 158 16.35 -3.09 11.13
CA GLU A 158 16.55 -3.16 12.58
C GLU A 158 15.30 -3.69 13.29
N VAL A 159 15.41 -4.02 14.58
CA VAL A 159 14.26 -4.38 15.43
C VAL A 159 13.47 -3.11 15.74
N ASP A 160 12.15 -3.21 15.63
CA ASP A 160 11.20 -2.11 15.85
C ASP A 160 11.58 -0.83 15.09
N PRO A 161 11.78 -0.89 13.76
CA PRO A 161 12.30 0.23 13.00
C PRO A 161 11.26 1.35 12.89
N ARG A 162 11.74 2.59 12.84
CA ARG A 162 10.91 3.70 12.35
C ARG A 162 10.69 3.57 10.85
N ILE A 163 9.53 3.99 10.35
CA ILE A 163 9.22 3.92 8.90
C ILE A 163 10.28 4.63 8.06
N VAL A 164 10.77 5.79 8.51
CA VAL A 164 11.86 6.51 7.82
C VAL A 164 13.13 5.66 7.70
N ASN A 165 13.47 4.86 8.72
CA ASN A 165 14.63 3.98 8.68
C ASN A 165 14.40 2.81 7.71
N VAL A 166 13.17 2.30 7.60
CA VAL A 166 12.82 1.27 6.61
C VAL A 166 13.02 1.80 5.18
N ARG A 167 12.62 3.05 4.91
CA ARG A 167 12.83 3.69 3.59
C ARG A 167 14.30 3.92 3.28
N LEU A 168 15.05 4.49 4.23
CA LEU A 168 16.50 4.68 4.06
C LEU A 168 17.17 3.33 3.77
N LYS A 169 16.81 2.30 4.55
CA LYS A 169 17.34 0.94 4.33
C LYS A 169 16.98 0.37 2.97
N PHE A 170 15.82 0.71 2.44
CA PHE A 170 15.40 0.30 1.10
C PHE A 170 16.28 0.92 0.01
N THR A 171 16.70 2.18 0.16
CA THR A 171 17.63 2.83 -0.79
C THR A 171 19.08 2.32 -0.71
N GLU A 172 19.43 1.62 0.37
CA GLU A 172 20.74 0.98 0.55
C GLU A 172 20.84 -0.42 -0.08
N ILE A 173 19.72 -0.96 -0.58
CA ILE A 173 19.71 -2.29 -1.19
C ILE A 173 20.59 -2.27 -2.46
N PRO A 174 21.55 -3.20 -2.62
CA PRO A 174 22.47 -3.19 -3.76
C PRO A 174 21.78 -3.17 -5.14
N GLU A 175 20.70 -3.92 -5.28
CA GLU A 175 19.90 -3.99 -6.51
C GLU A 175 19.20 -2.64 -6.79
N ILE A 176 18.81 -1.90 -5.76
CA ILE A 176 18.24 -0.56 -5.89
C ILE A 176 19.33 0.46 -6.23
N GLN A 177 20.52 0.35 -5.63
CA GLN A 177 21.66 1.20 -5.96
C GLN A 177 22.12 1.02 -7.41
N SER A 178 22.13 -0.22 -7.90
CA SER A 178 22.44 -0.54 -9.30
C SER A 178 21.46 0.15 -10.27
N LEU A 179 20.15 0.13 -9.98
CA LEU A 179 19.16 0.88 -10.78
C LEU A 179 19.45 2.40 -10.82
N SER A 180 19.93 2.96 -9.71
CA SER A 180 20.29 4.38 -9.67
C SER A 180 21.51 4.69 -10.55
N THR A 181 22.49 3.78 -10.60
CA THR A 181 23.72 3.99 -11.39
C THR A 181 23.55 3.67 -12.88
N GLU A 182 22.77 2.64 -13.21
CA GLU A 182 22.66 2.12 -14.58
C GLU A 182 21.51 2.76 -15.36
N ASP A 183 20.39 3.06 -14.69
CA ASP A 183 19.16 3.52 -15.34
C ASP A 183 18.79 4.96 -14.97
N GLY A 184 19.61 5.63 -14.15
CA GLY A 184 19.31 6.95 -13.62
C GLY A 184 18.04 6.98 -12.76
N ILE A 185 17.65 5.83 -12.19
CA ILE A 185 16.48 5.71 -11.32
C ILE A 185 16.87 6.14 -9.92
N ARG A 186 16.62 7.40 -9.60
CA ARG A 186 16.82 7.91 -8.24
C ARG A 186 15.53 7.81 -7.44
N ILE A 187 15.56 7.10 -6.32
CA ILE A 187 14.47 7.08 -5.36
C ILE A 187 14.63 8.28 -4.44
N SER A 188 13.57 9.07 -4.29
CA SER A 188 13.58 10.22 -3.39
C SER A 188 13.75 9.75 -1.94
N ASP A 189 14.69 10.36 -1.22
CA ASP A 189 14.85 10.21 0.23
C ASP A 189 13.93 11.18 1.00
N ARG A 190 13.11 11.96 0.27
CA ARG A 190 12.18 12.92 0.86
C ARG A 190 11.08 12.20 1.62
N VAL A 191 10.82 12.70 2.82
CA VAL A 191 9.61 12.41 3.56
C VAL A 191 8.65 13.58 3.30
N GLU A 192 7.67 13.40 2.41
CA GLU A 192 6.57 14.36 2.30
C GLU A 192 5.63 14.21 3.52
N GLY A 193 5.18 15.34 4.06
CA GLY A 193 4.37 15.41 5.28
C GLY A 193 5.20 15.80 6.51
N GLY A 194 4.72 16.79 7.26
CA GLY A 194 5.39 17.31 8.45
C GLY A 194 5.70 16.21 9.49
N SER A 195 7.00 15.96 9.68
CA SER A 195 7.73 15.40 10.85
C SER A 195 7.21 14.16 11.61
N THR A 196 6.02 13.61 11.34
CA THR A 196 5.38 12.61 12.21
C THR A 196 5.21 11.24 11.56
N ASN A 197 5.09 11.16 10.23
CA ASN A 197 5.12 9.88 9.49
C ASN A 197 6.45 9.11 9.74
N GLY A 198 7.56 9.82 9.90
CA GLY A 198 8.85 9.25 10.26
C GLY A 198 8.98 8.80 11.73
N LEU A 199 8.05 9.18 12.61
CA LEU A 199 8.08 8.80 14.03
C LEU A 199 7.37 7.46 14.28
N ARG A 200 6.56 7.00 13.34
CA ARG A 200 5.84 5.73 13.48
C ARG A 200 6.83 4.57 13.55
N GLN A 201 6.76 3.83 14.65
CA GLN A 201 7.57 2.65 14.90
C GLN A 201 6.77 1.40 14.50
N LEU A 202 7.39 0.53 13.71
CA LEU A 202 6.86 -0.80 13.42
C LEU A 202 7.23 -1.74 14.56
N SER A 203 6.47 -2.80 14.76
CA SER A 203 6.81 -3.84 15.72
C SER A 203 7.56 -4.99 15.05
N GLY A 204 8.58 -5.49 15.74
CA GLY A 204 9.44 -6.58 15.31
C GLY A 204 10.49 -6.19 14.28
N LYS A 205 11.23 -7.21 13.83
CA LYS A 205 12.19 -7.10 12.73
C LYS A 205 11.51 -7.46 11.42
N LEU A 206 11.68 -6.65 10.38
CA LEU A 206 11.30 -7.01 9.03
C LEU A 206 12.38 -7.90 8.43
N THR A 207 12.00 -9.06 7.90
CA THR A 207 12.94 -9.96 7.22
C THR A 207 12.21 -10.61 6.05
N PHE A 208 12.72 -10.35 4.85
CA PHE A 208 12.16 -10.86 3.62
C PHE A 208 13.29 -11.46 2.77
N GLY A 209 13.10 -12.70 2.32
CA GLY A 209 13.96 -13.32 1.30
C GLY A 209 13.61 -12.86 -0.11
N THR A 210 14.24 -13.49 -1.10
CA THR A 210 14.20 -13.10 -2.51
C THR A 210 12.78 -12.83 -3.02
N ARG A 211 12.53 -11.62 -3.51
CA ARG A 211 11.23 -11.20 -4.07
C ARG A 211 11.34 -9.94 -4.92
N ALA A 212 10.35 -9.66 -5.76
CA ALA A 212 10.27 -8.40 -6.49
C ALA A 212 10.01 -7.22 -5.53
N VAL A 213 10.46 -6.01 -5.89
CA VAL A 213 10.19 -4.78 -5.12
C VAL A 213 8.70 -4.62 -4.83
N LYS A 214 7.83 -4.82 -5.81
CA LYS A 214 6.37 -4.76 -5.59
C LYS A 214 5.88 -5.72 -4.51
N GLU A 215 6.38 -6.94 -4.53
CA GLU A 215 6.03 -7.96 -3.53
C GLU A 215 6.58 -7.59 -2.14
N LEU A 216 7.77 -7.00 -2.07
CA LEU A 216 8.34 -6.45 -0.84
C LEU A 216 7.46 -5.32 -0.28
N LEU A 217 7.07 -4.34 -1.11
CA LEU A 217 6.19 -3.23 -0.73
C LEU A 217 4.84 -3.76 -0.21
N ASN A 218 4.20 -4.68 -0.94
CA ASN A 218 2.97 -5.35 -0.50
C ASN A 218 3.16 -6.07 0.83
N SER A 219 4.30 -6.72 1.03
CA SER A 219 4.60 -7.43 2.28
C SER A 219 4.75 -6.50 3.48
N ILE A 220 5.34 -5.32 3.27
CA ILE A 220 5.49 -4.30 4.32
C ILE A 220 4.11 -3.79 4.78
N LEU A 221 3.12 -3.72 3.88
CA LEU A 221 1.77 -3.27 4.22
C LEU A 221 1.10 -4.12 5.30
N PHE A 222 1.41 -5.42 5.40
CA PHE A 222 0.84 -6.27 6.46
C PHE A 222 1.42 -5.98 7.84
N VAL A 223 2.65 -5.45 7.90
CA VAL A 223 3.27 -5.09 9.17
C VAL A 223 2.84 -3.68 9.57
N LYS A 224 2.91 -2.73 8.63
CA LYS A 224 2.57 -1.35 8.94
C LYS A 224 1.07 -1.08 8.93
N ARG A 225 0.24 -1.77 8.16
CA ARG A 225 -1.14 -1.34 7.84
C ARG A 225 -1.15 0.04 7.16
N GLY A 226 -1.60 0.08 5.91
CA GLY A 226 -1.44 1.27 5.08
C GLY A 226 -1.47 0.95 3.60
N GLY A 227 -0.82 1.80 2.82
CA GLY A 227 -0.56 1.54 1.41
C GLY A 227 0.84 1.94 0.99
N TRP A 228 1.11 1.92 -0.30
CA TRP A 228 2.30 2.52 -0.88
C TRP A 228 1.92 3.29 -2.14
N ILE A 229 2.68 4.35 -2.44
CA ILE A 229 2.53 5.15 -3.65
C ILE A 229 3.89 5.22 -4.34
N VAL A 230 3.91 4.98 -5.65
CA VAL A 230 5.06 5.25 -6.50
C VAL A 230 4.66 6.17 -7.65
N ARG A 231 5.43 7.23 -7.86
CA ARG A 231 5.19 8.20 -8.93
C ARG A 231 6.51 8.80 -9.43
N MET A 232 6.47 9.36 -10.64
CA MET A 232 7.55 10.23 -11.10
C MET A 232 7.35 11.61 -10.50
N ASP A 233 8.33 12.10 -9.76
CA ASP A 233 8.31 13.47 -9.25
C ASP A 233 8.85 14.45 -10.31
N ARG A 234 8.21 15.62 -10.42
CA ARG A 234 8.72 16.72 -11.24
C ARG A 234 9.33 17.72 -10.28
N TRP A 235 10.66 17.79 -10.26
CA TRP A 235 11.39 18.79 -9.49
C TRP A 235 10.86 20.20 -9.78
N PRO A 236 10.41 20.98 -8.79
CA PRO A 236 10.00 22.35 -9.03
C PRO A 236 11.25 23.24 -9.20
N GLU A 237 11.25 24.02 -10.29
CA GLU A 237 11.91 25.34 -10.41
C GLU A 237 13.43 25.46 -10.62
N ASN A 238 14.12 24.51 -11.28
CA ASN A 238 15.36 24.89 -11.99
C ASN A 238 15.53 24.06 -13.27
N GLU A 239 15.39 24.74 -14.41
CA GLU A 239 15.36 24.23 -15.79
C GLU A 239 16.70 23.65 -16.31
N ALA A 240 17.51 23.02 -15.47
CA ALA A 240 18.74 22.38 -15.90
C ALA A 240 18.64 20.85 -15.79
N ILE A 241 18.21 20.23 -16.88
CA ILE A 241 18.42 18.82 -17.24
C ILE A 241 17.63 17.80 -16.40
N GLY A 242 16.45 17.42 -16.89
CA GLY A 242 16.10 16.01 -17.20
C GLY A 242 16.04 14.95 -16.09
N SER A 243 16.46 15.19 -14.85
CA SER A 243 16.43 14.18 -13.79
C SER A 243 15.03 14.10 -13.18
N ARG A 244 14.22 13.15 -13.67
CA ARG A 244 12.97 12.78 -13.00
C ARG A 244 13.31 11.74 -11.93
N GLU A 245 12.97 12.03 -10.67
CA GLU A 245 13.13 11.10 -9.56
C GLU A 245 11.87 10.24 -9.41
N ILE A 246 12.02 9.02 -8.89
CA ILE A 246 10.91 8.21 -8.42
C ILE A 246 10.63 8.59 -6.97
N TYR A 247 9.46 9.15 -6.73
CA TYR A 247 8.92 9.25 -5.39
C TYR A 247 8.31 7.91 -5.01
N LEU A 248 8.76 7.33 -3.90
CA LEU A 248 8.24 6.09 -3.34
C LEU A 248 7.94 6.32 -1.85
N ASP A 249 6.68 6.13 -1.48
CA ASP A 249 6.20 6.28 -0.12
C ASP A 249 5.52 4.99 0.34
N PHE A 250 5.99 4.45 1.45
CA PHE A 250 5.42 3.31 2.17
C PHE A 250 5.92 3.30 3.63
#